data_AF-A0A978TKB9-F1
#
_entry.id   AF-A0A978TKB9-F1
#
_cell.length_a   1.000
_cell.length_b   1.000
_cell.length_c   1.000
_cell.angle_alpha   90.00
_cell.angle_beta   90.00
_cell.angle_gamma   90.00
#
_symmetry.space_group_name_H-M   'P 1'
#
loop_
_entity.id
_entity.type
_entity.pdbx_description
1 polymer ?
#
loop_
_entity_poly.entity_id
_entity_poly.type
_entity_poly.pdbx_seq_one_letter_code
_entity_poly.pdbx_strand_id
1 'polypeptide(L)'
;MFQWSNKTHKSVTFNRGVADQSLLDLVEAALEKHPHKTFSHLCKEALWQFLGIPEAFQPRPERGSADDDRESAELKRLLENFQQDFWERESSRDEAIESSLDRLSEQLTYLQHQLTHLEGIVERNPESQGLSASAVNSPNPQSPPPIEPKPQPEPVERDPVIDRLSQFLDEF
;
A
#
# COMPACT_ATOMS: atom_id res chain seq x y z
N MET A 1 0.25 -3.04 45.72
CA MET A 1 -1.14 -2.78 46.17
C MET A 1 -1.37 -1.28 45.98
N PHE A 2 -2.00 -0.86 44.87
CA PHE A 2 -2.16 0.56 44.56
C PHE A 2 -3.44 1.08 45.23
N GLN A 3 -3.30 1.87 46.29
CA GLN A 3 -4.43 2.54 46.94
C GLN A 3 -4.76 3.82 46.17
N TRP A 4 -5.86 3.81 45.40
CA TRP A 4 -6.37 4.97 44.66
C TRP A 4 -7.25 5.86 45.56
N SER A 5 -6.76 6.29 46.72
CA SER A 5 -7.56 7.08 47.66
C SER A 5 -6.89 8.37 48.08
N ASN A 6 -6.47 9.18 47.11
CA ASN A 6 -6.16 10.59 47.35
C ASN A 6 -7.06 11.42 46.42
N LYS A 7 -8.30 11.69 46.87
CA LYS A 7 -9.22 12.64 46.23
C LYS A 7 -8.62 14.04 46.36
N THR A 8 -7.66 14.37 45.50
CA THR A 8 -7.09 15.70 45.39
C THR A 8 -7.96 16.49 44.41
N HIS A 9 -8.70 17.46 44.93
CA HIS A 9 -9.45 18.40 44.10
C HIS A 9 -8.45 19.32 43.41
N LYS A 10 -8.16 19.05 42.13
CA LYS A 10 -7.36 19.94 41.29
C LYS A 10 -8.31 20.90 40.58
N SER A 11 -8.09 22.20 40.74
CA SER A 11 -8.80 23.21 39.97
C SER A 11 -8.12 23.41 38.61
N VAL A 12 -8.93 23.59 37.58
CA VAL A 12 -8.49 23.99 36.24
C VAL A 12 -8.95 25.43 36.04
N THR A 13 -8.04 26.30 35.65
CA THR A 13 -8.31 27.70 35.34
C THR A 13 -8.14 27.92 33.85
N PHE A 14 -9.14 28.51 33.21
CA PHE A 14 -9.09 28.91 31.82
C PHE A 14 -8.53 30.33 31.73
N ASN A 15 -7.59 30.55 30.82
CA ASN A 15 -7.06 31.89 30.60
C ASN A 15 -8.00 32.65 29.67
N ARG A 16 -7.92 33.99 29.68
CA ARG A 16 -8.81 34.85 28.89
C ARG A 16 -8.40 34.94 27.40
N GLY A 17 -8.00 33.82 26.81
CA GLY A 17 -7.68 33.69 25.39
C GLY A 17 -8.91 33.24 24.59
N VAL A 18 -8.94 33.56 23.29
CA VAL A 18 -10.08 33.25 22.39
C VAL A 18 -10.37 31.74 22.30
N ALA A 19 -9.32 30.89 22.30
CA ALA A 19 -9.47 29.44 22.27
C ALA A 19 -10.09 28.88 23.57
N ASP A 20 -9.67 29.41 24.71
CA ASP A 20 -10.18 29.00 26.03
C ASP A 20 -11.65 29.44 26.22
N GLN A 21 -12.04 30.59 25.66
CA GLN A 21 -13.44 31.05 25.65
C GLN A 21 -14.33 30.16 24.80
N SER A 22 -13.93 29.83 23.57
CA SER A 22 -14.70 28.91 22.73
C SER A 22 -14.85 27.53 23.36
N LEU A 23 -13.83 27.06 24.08
CA LEU A 23 -13.88 25.80 24.82
C LEU A 23 -14.86 25.88 26.01
N LEU A 24 -14.83 26.99 26.75
CA LEU A 24 -15.78 27.25 27.84
C LEU A 24 -17.22 27.29 27.34
N ASP A 25 -17.50 27.99 26.25
CA ASP A 25 -18.84 28.09 25.66
C ASP A 25 -19.35 26.70 25.25
N LEU A 26 -18.48 25.87 24.68
CA LEU A 26 -18.82 24.50 24.27
C LEU A 26 -19.07 23.58 25.47
N VAL A 27 -18.27 23.72 26.53
CA VAL A 27 -18.46 23.00 27.80
C VAL A 27 -19.77 23.43 28.46
N GLU A 28 -20.08 24.72 28.50
CA GLU A 28 -21.29 25.26 29.09
C GLU A 28 -22.54 24.79 28.32
N ALA A 29 -22.51 24.86 26.99
CA ALA A 29 -23.58 24.33 26.14
C ALA A 29 -23.79 22.81 26.31
N ALA A 30 -22.72 22.05 26.54
CA ALA A 30 -22.79 20.61 26.79
C ALA A 30 -23.34 20.28 28.19
N LEU A 31 -23.01 21.10 29.20
CA LEU A 31 -23.56 20.98 30.56
C LEU A 31 -25.02 21.40 30.63
N GLU A 32 -25.43 22.42 29.87
CA GLU A 32 -26.82 22.86 29.77
C GLU A 32 -27.72 21.76 29.17
N LYS A 33 -27.23 21.03 28.17
CA LYS A 33 -27.91 19.86 27.59
C LYS A 33 -28.01 18.68 28.56
N HIS A 34 -27.07 18.55 29.50
CA HIS A 34 -26.98 17.42 30.40
C HIS A 34 -26.74 17.87 31.86
N PRO A 35 -27.79 18.34 32.56
CA PRO A 35 -27.65 18.96 33.90
C PRO A 35 -27.19 17.99 35.00
N HIS A 36 -27.20 16.69 34.74
CA HIS A 36 -26.71 15.65 35.66
C HIS A 36 -25.21 15.36 35.48
N LYS A 37 -24.59 15.87 34.41
CA LYS A 37 -23.16 15.67 34.13
C LYS A 37 -22.36 16.84 34.70
N THR A 38 -21.17 16.54 35.21
CA THR A 38 -20.22 17.56 35.69
C THR A 38 -19.11 17.74 34.66
N PHE A 39 -18.39 18.87 34.69
CA PHE A 39 -17.21 19.09 33.84
C PHE A 39 -16.22 17.93 33.89
N SER A 40 -15.98 17.36 35.09
CA SER A 40 -15.11 16.18 35.23
C SER A 40 -15.61 14.96 34.46
N HIS A 41 -16.92 14.78 34.35
CA HIS A 41 -17.52 13.70 33.57
C HIS A 41 -17.31 13.91 32.07
N LEU A 42 -17.53 15.14 31.57
CA LEU A 42 -17.25 15.50 30.17
C LEU A 42 -15.76 15.31 29.83
N CYS A 43 -14.85 15.74 30.71
CA CYS A 43 -13.42 15.53 30.51
C CYS A 43 -13.05 14.05 30.46
N LYS A 44 -13.69 13.21 31.29
CA LYS A 44 -13.47 11.76 31.26
C LYS A 44 -13.97 11.18 29.94
N GLU A 45 -15.18 11.52 29.50
CA GLU A 45 -15.71 11.07 28.20
C GLU A 45 -14.79 11.50 27.06
N ALA A 46 -14.36 12.76 27.01
CA ALA A 46 -13.46 13.26 25.97
C ALA A 46 -12.10 12.54 25.97
N LEU A 47 -11.52 12.29 27.15
CA LEU A 47 -10.28 11.51 27.28
C LEU A 47 -10.46 10.08 26.78
N TRP A 48 -11.62 9.49 27.02
CA TRP A 48 -11.90 8.12 26.59
C TRP A 48 -12.04 8.02 25.07
N GLN A 49 -12.72 8.99 24.47
CA GLN A 49 -12.79 9.15 23.02
C GLN A 49 -11.40 9.34 22.41
N PHE A 50 -10.57 10.20 23.02
CA PHE A 50 -9.21 10.46 22.55
C PHE A 50 -8.29 9.24 22.66
N LEU A 51 -8.45 8.42 23.71
CA LEU A 51 -7.66 7.21 23.91
C LEU A 51 -8.16 6.02 23.10
N GLY A 52 -9.27 6.15 22.35
CA GLY A 52 -9.83 5.09 21.53
C GLY A 52 -10.26 3.86 22.33
N ILE A 53 -10.60 4.02 23.62
CA ILE A 53 -11.01 2.90 24.47
C ILE A 53 -12.40 2.44 24.00
N PRO A 54 -12.57 1.15 23.62
CA PRO A 54 -13.87 0.64 23.20
C PRO A 54 -14.93 0.87 24.28
N GLU A 55 -16.15 1.22 23.84
CA GLU A 55 -17.31 1.53 24.72
C GLU A 55 -17.61 0.42 25.75
N ALA A 56 -17.14 -0.81 25.50
CA ALA A 56 -17.20 -1.96 26.41
C ALA A 56 -16.52 -1.76 27.77
N PHE A 57 -15.58 -0.80 27.91
CA PHE A 57 -14.92 -0.51 29.18
C PHE A 57 -15.55 0.65 29.94
N GLN A 58 -16.64 1.23 29.43
CA GLN A 58 -17.36 2.31 30.11
C GLN A 58 -18.09 1.76 31.34
N PRO A 59 -17.97 2.39 32.52
CA PRO A 59 -18.92 2.15 33.60
C PRO A 59 -20.26 2.73 33.15
N ARG A 60 -20.97 1.98 32.31
CA ARG A 60 -22.30 2.30 31.82
C ARG A 60 -23.25 2.19 33.03
N PRO A 61 -24.12 3.19 33.29
CA PRO A 61 -25.22 2.98 34.20
C PRO A 61 -26.09 1.87 33.62
N GLU A 62 -26.30 0.80 34.38
CA GLU A 62 -26.98 -0.42 33.95
C GLU A 62 -28.25 -0.16 33.14
N ARG A 63 -28.11 -0.19 31.82
CA ARG A 63 -29.17 -0.46 30.86
C ARG A 63 -28.54 -1.27 29.75
N GLY A 64 -28.37 -2.56 30.03
CA GLY A 64 -28.28 -3.57 28.98
C GLY A 64 -29.69 -3.81 28.48
N SER A 65 -30.06 -3.21 27.35
CA SER A 65 -31.17 -3.68 26.54
C SER A 65 -30.65 -4.81 25.66
N ALA A 66 -31.40 -5.92 25.60
CA ALA A 66 -31.10 -7.06 24.71
C ALA A 66 -30.95 -6.68 23.22
N ASP A 67 -31.39 -5.48 22.85
CA ASP A 67 -31.17 -4.87 21.53
C ASP A 67 -29.70 -4.61 21.24
N ASP A 68 -28.91 -4.14 22.22
CA ASP A 68 -27.50 -3.78 22.02
C ASP A 68 -26.65 -5.04 21.79
N ASP A 69 -26.97 -6.14 22.49
CA ASP A 69 -26.32 -7.43 22.30
C ASP A 69 -26.64 -7.99 20.91
N ARG A 70 -27.87 -7.79 20.42
CA ARG A 70 -28.28 -8.20 19.08
C ARG A 70 -27.59 -7.39 17.99
N GLU A 71 -27.56 -6.06 18.12
CA GLU A 71 -26.84 -5.19 17.19
C GLU A 71 -25.35 -5.54 17.16
N SER A 72 -24.74 -5.84 18.31
CA SER A 72 -23.34 -6.27 18.38
C SER A 72 -23.10 -7.62 17.67
N ALA A 73 -24.05 -8.55 17.77
CA ALA A 73 -23.97 -9.85 17.10
C ALA A 73 -24.15 -9.71 15.59
N GLU A 74 -25.07 -8.84 15.15
CA GLU A 74 -25.28 -8.52 13.74
C GLU A 74 -24.04 -7.84 13.13
N LEU A 75 -23.39 -6.93 13.87
CA LEU A 75 -22.16 -6.28 13.42
C LEU A 75 -20.99 -7.26 13.28
N LYS A 76 -20.83 -8.18 14.24
CA LYS A 76 -19.81 -9.24 14.17
C LYS A 76 -20.04 -10.14 12.96
N ARG A 77 -21.29 -10.55 12.73
CA ARG A 77 -21.66 -11.38 11.59
C ARG A 77 -21.41 -10.65 10.26
N LEU A 78 -21.70 -9.36 10.20
CA LEU A 78 -21.41 -8.54 9.03
C LEU A 78 -19.91 -8.47 8.76
N LEU A 79 -19.09 -8.28 9.80
CA LEU A 79 -17.63 -8.26 9.67
C LEU A 79 -17.07 -9.61 9.21
N GLU A 80 -17.56 -10.72 9.77
CA GLU A 80 -17.17 -12.08 9.35
C GLU A 80 -17.51 -12.32 7.88
N ASN A 81 -18.71 -11.91 7.44
CA ASN A 81 -19.11 -11.98 6.04
C ASN A 81 -18.19 -11.14 5.14
N PHE A 82 -17.89 -9.90 5.53
CA PHE A 82 -16.97 -9.05 4.77
C PHE A 82 -15.56 -9.63 4.68
N GLN A 83 -15.06 -10.23 5.77
CA GLN A 83 -13.77 -10.88 5.79
C GLN A 83 -13.77 -12.08 4.84
N GLN A 84 -14.81 -12.92 4.88
CA GLN A 84 -14.95 -14.06 3.99
C GLN A 84 -14.99 -13.63 2.51
N ASP A 85 -15.85 -12.67 2.17
CA ASP A 85 -15.97 -12.14 0.80
C ASP A 85 -14.63 -11.56 0.31
N PHE A 86 -13.91 -10.87 1.19
CA PHE A 86 -12.59 -10.33 0.90
C PHE A 86 -11.58 -11.45 0.63
N TRP A 87 -11.51 -12.47 1.49
CA TRP A 87 -10.61 -13.60 1.32
C TRP A 87 -10.91 -14.40 0.06
N GLU A 88 -12.18 -14.63 -0.28
CA GLU A 88 -12.57 -15.31 -1.52
C GLU A 88 -12.16 -14.51 -2.75
N ARG A 89 -12.37 -13.18 -2.72
CA ARG A 89 -11.96 -12.31 -3.81
C ARG A 89 -10.44 -12.22 -3.94
N GLU A 90 -9.73 -12.18 -2.83
CA GLU A 90 -8.28 -12.18 -2.78
C GLU A 90 -7.72 -13.49 -3.33
N SER A 91 -8.25 -14.64 -2.87
CA SER A 91 -7.89 -15.97 -3.37
C SER A 91 -8.13 -16.11 -4.87
N SER A 92 -9.29 -15.64 -5.37
CA SER A 92 -9.58 -15.67 -6.81
C SER A 92 -8.62 -14.80 -7.62
N ARG A 93 -8.23 -13.64 -7.07
CA ARG A 93 -7.23 -12.78 -7.71
C ARG A 93 -5.86 -13.45 -7.73
N ASP A 94 -5.45 -14.08 -6.63
CA ASP A 94 -4.19 -14.79 -6.52
C ASP A 94 -4.14 -15.96 -7.50
N GLU A 95 -5.19 -16.77 -7.60
CA GLU A 95 -5.32 -17.85 -8.60
C GLU A 95 -5.24 -17.33 -10.05
N ALA A 96 -5.82 -16.16 -10.34
CA ALA A 96 -5.73 -15.54 -11.65
C ALA A 96 -4.30 -15.07 -11.98
N ILE A 97 -3.56 -14.59 -10.98
CA ILE A 97 -2.15 -14.22 -11.14
C ILE A 97 -1.30 -15.48 -11.32
N GLU A 98 -1.49 -16.51 -10.50
CA GLU A 98 -0.77 -17.79 -10.59
C GLU A 98 -0.96 -18.43 -11.97
N SER A 99 -2.19 -18.54 -12.45
CA SER A 99 -2.46 -19.08 -13.79
C SER A 99 -1.84 -18.25 -14.92
N SER A 100 -1.74 -16.93 -14.76
CA SER A 100 -1.04 -16.08 -15.72
C SER A 100 0.48 -16.32 -15.73
N LEU A 101 1.08 -16.55 -14.55
CA LEU A 101 2.49 -16.87 -14.40
C LEU A 101 2.81 -18.26 -14.98
N ASP A 102 1.96 -19.25 -14.73
CA ASP A 102 2.11 -20.59 -15.32
C ASP A 102 2.08 -20.53 -16.84
N ARG A 103 1.14 -19.78 -17.42
CA ARG A 103 1.06 -19.60 -18.88
C ARG A 103 2.31 -18.92 -19.45
N LEU A 104 2.85 -17.91 -18.77
CA LEU A 104 4.09 -17.25 -19.19
C LEU A 104 5.28 -18.21 -19.08
N SER A 105 5.33 -19.02 -18.02
CA SER A 105 6.36 -20.05 -17.81
C SER A 105 6.34 -21.10 -18.92
N GLU A 106 5.17 -21.57 -19.33
CA GLU A 106 5.00 -22.47 -20.48
C GLU A 106 5.50 -21.83 -21.78
N GLN A 107 5.19 -20.56 -22.01
CA GLN A 107 5.66 -19.83 -23.20
C GLN A 107 7.18 -19.68 -23.22
N LEU A 108 7.79 -19.36 -22.09
CA LEU A 108 9.25 -19.29 -21.96
C LEU A 108 9.90 -20.66 -22.21
N THR A 109 9.31 -21.72 -21.68
CA THR A 109 9.78 -23.10 -21.90
C THR A 109 9.70 -23.47 -23.38
N TYR A 110 8.61 -23.10 -24.06
CA TYR A 110 8.45 -23.33 -25.49
C TYR A 110 9.51 -22.58 -26.32
N LEU A 111 9.72 -21.29 -26.05
CA LEU A 111 10.75 -20.50 -26.73
C LEU A 111 12.15 -21.03 -26.46
N GLN A 112 12.44 -21.42 -25.22
CA GLN A 112 13.72 -22.04 -24.85
C GLN A 112 13.93 -23.33 -25.64
N HIS A 113 12.91 -24.17 -25.78
CA HIS A 113 13.00 -25.39 -26.59
C HIS A 113 13.26 -25.08 -28.07
N GLN A 114 12.62 -24.06 -28.63
CA GLN A 114 12.90 -23.62 -30.00
C GLN A 114 14.35 -23.15 -30.19
N LEU A 115 14.88 -22.38 -29.23
CA LEU A 115 16.28 -21.94 -29.26
C LEU A 115 17.25 -23.11 -29.18
N THR A 116 17.03 -24.06 -28.25
CA THR A 116 17.88 -25.27 -28.14
C THR A 116 17.80 -26.12 -29.42
N HIS A 117 16.62 -26.23 -30.03
CA HIS A 117 16.46 -26.93 -31.31
C HIS A 117 17.24 -26.24 -32.45
N LEU A 118 17.23 -24.90 -32.51
CA LEU A 118 18.00 -24.14 -33.51
C LEU A 118 19.51 -24.24 -33.28
N GLU A 119 19.99 -24.15 -32.03
CA GLU A 119 21.41 -24.35 -31.71
C GLU A 119 21.89 -25.77 -32.04
N GLY A 120 21.05 -26.79 -31.79
CA GLY A 120 21.36 -28.17 -32.15
C GLY A 120 21.43 -28.43 -33.67
N ILE A 121 20.82 -27.57 -34.49
CA ILE A 121 20.97 -27.61 -35.96
C ILE A 121 22.27 -26.94 -36.40
N VAL A 122 22.71 -25.88 -35.71
CA VAL A 122 23.96 -25.17 -36.00
C VAL A 122 25.20 -26.01 -35.61
N GLU A 123 25.16 -26.75 -34.50
CA GLU A 123 26.28 -27.63 -34.10
C GLU A 123 26.43 -28.89 -34.97
N ARG A 124 25.41 -29.25 -35.77
CA ARG A 124 25.45 -30.45 -36.63
C ARG A 124 26.07 -30.22 -38.01
N ASN A 125 26.69 -29.06 -38.26
CA ASN A 125 27.42 -28.80 -39.49
C ASN A 125 28.94 -28.90 -39.27
N PRO A 126 29.57 -30.08 -39.45
CA PRO A 126 31.01 -30.26 -39.28
C PRO A 126 31.77 -29.92 -40.56
N GLU A 127 31.56 -28.75 -41.17
CA GLU A 127 32.30 -28.39 -42.38
C GLU A 127 32.47 -26.87 -42.52
N SER A 128 33.40 -26.32 -41.73
CA SER A 128 34.24 -25.17 -42.11
C SER A 128 35.36 -25.00 -41.08
N GLN A 129 36.26 -25.99 -41.00
CA GLN A 129 37.64 -25.72 -40.61
C GLN A 129 38.31 -24.95 -41.76
N GLY A 130 38.80 -23.75 -41.47
CA GLY A 130 39.50 -22.94 -42.46
C GLY A 130 40.34 -21.83 -41.84
N LEU A 131 41.51 -22.24 -41.35
CA LEU A 131 42.76 -21.46 -41.19
C LEU A 131 43.03 -20.78 -39.84
N SER A 132 44.00 -21.40 -39.15
CA SER A 132 44.83 -20.83 -38.11
C SER A 132 46.19 -20.42 -38.71
N ALA A 133 46.90 -19.55 -37.99
CA ALA A 133 48.34 -19.21 -38.06
C ALA A 133 48.82 -18.04 -38.94
N SER A 134 49.04 -16.91 -38.25
CA SER A 134 50.32 -16.18 -38.08
C SER A 134 51.08 -15.61 -39.29
N ALA A 135 51.24 -14.27 -39.34
CA ALA A 135 52.52 -13.57 -39.11
C ALA A 135 52.62 -12.19 -39.83
N VAL A 136 52.91 -11.16 -39.02
CA VAL A 136 53.84 -10.04 -39.30
C VAL A 136 53.53 -9.10 -40.48
N ASN A 137 53.11 -7.86 -40.21
CA ASN A 137 54.00 -6.69 -40.04
C ASN A 137 53.19 -5.37 -40.03
N SER A 138 53.30 -4.58 -38.96
CA SER A 138 53.00 -3.14 -38.97
C SER A 138 54.24 -2.40 -39.49
N PRO A 139 54.11 -1.26 -40.20
CA PRO A 139 53.99 0.02 -39.49
C PRO A 139 53.03 1.04 -40.14
N ASN A 140 52.22 1.67 -39.29
CA ASN A 140 51.56 2.96 -39.49
C ASN A 140 52.63 4.06 -39.76
N PRO A 141 52.34 5.12 -40.55
CA PRO A 141 51.91 6.37 -39.92
C PRO A 141 50.94 7.27 -40.73
N GLN A 142 50.18 8.09 -39.98
CA GLN A 142 49.52 9.38 -40.31
C GLN A 142 48.01 9.42 -40.69
N SER A 143 47.23 9.91 -39.72
CA SER A 143 45.81 10.33 -39.61
C SER A 143 45.42 11.55 -40.51
N PRO A 144 44.19 12.14 -40.48
CA PRO A 144 42.95 11.90 -39.69
C PRO A 144 41.60 11.92 -40.53
N PRO A 145 40.39 11.77 -39.91
CA PRO A 145 39.19 11.15 -40.51
C PRO A 145 38.15 12.11 -41.16
N PRO A 146 37.12 11.57 -41.86
CA PRO A 146 36.02 12.32 -42.48
C PRO A 146 35.08 13.01 -41.47
N ILE A 147 34.58 14.19 -41.83
CA ILE A 147 33.60 14.98 -41.06
C ILE A 147 32.20 14.40 -41.26
N GLU A 148 31.59 14.02 -40.16
CA GLU A 148 30.25 13.45 -39.96
C GLU A 148 29.15 14.54 -40.04
N PRO A 149 28.06 14.37 -40.82
CA PRO A 149 26.88 15.21 -40.71
C PRO A 149 25.89 14.63 -39.68
N LYS A 150 25.76 15.34 -38.55
CA LYS A 150 24.58 15.54 -37.69
C LYS A 150 23.64 14.32 -37.43
N PRO A 151 23.52 13.81 -36.19
CA PRO A 151 22.67 12.67 -35.89
C PRO A 151 21.19 13.03 -36.07
N GLN A 152 20.55 12.31 -36.98
CA GLN A 152 19.11 12.25 -37.18
C GLN A 152 18.52 11.41 -36.02
N PRO A 153 17.47 11.85 -35.32
CA PRO A 153 16.92 11.07 -34.21
C PRO A 153 16.29 9.79 -34.77
N GLU A 154 16.85 8.65 -34.39
CA GLU A 154 16.26 7.34 -34.64
C GLU A 154 14.84 7.29 -34.03
N PRO A 155 13.86 6.66 -34.70
CA PRO A 155 12.53 6.48 -34.13
C PRO A 155 12.68 5.63 -32.87
N VAL A 156 12.55 6.28 -31.72
CA VAL A 156 12.59 5.64 -30.41
C VAL A 156 11.45 4.62 -30.38
N GLU A 157 11.82 3.35 -30.43
CA GLU A 157 10.94 2.22 -30.16
C GLU A 157 10.48 2.37 -28.71
N ARG A 158 9.34 3.03 -28.52
CA ARG A 158 8.76 3.20 -27.19
C ARG A 158 8.32 1.82 -26.73
N ASP A 159 8.88 1.43 -25.60
CA ASP A 159 8.52 0.21 -24.90
C ASP A 159 6.99 0.21 -24.65
N PRO A 160 6.26 -0.83 -25.08
CA PRO A 160 4.82 -0.91 -24.91
C PRO A 160 4.37 -0.85 -23.44
N VAL A 161 5.27 -1.12 -22.49
CA VAL A 161 5.03 -0.96 -21.05
C VAL A 161 5.03 0.51 -20.67
N ILE A 162 5.94 1.31 -21.22
CA ILE A 162 6.03 2.77 -21.00
C ILE A 162 4.77 3.47 -21.52
N ASP A 163 4.25 3.05 -22.69
CA ASP A 163 3.00 3.61 -23.22
C ASP A 163 1.80 3.32 -22.31
N ARG A 164 1.73 2.13 -21.71
CA ARG A 164 0.66 1.81 -20.74
C ARG A 164 0.79 2.63 -19.46
N LEU A 165 2.00 2.78 -18.92
CA LEU A 165 2.23 3.56 -17.71
C LEU A 165 1.97 5.07 -17.91
N SER A 166 2.25 5.59 -19.11
CA SER A 166 1.99 6.99 -19.44
C SER A 166 0.51 7.37 -19.37
N GLN A 167 -0.41 6.43 -19.68
CA GLN A 167 -1.85 6.67 -19.60
C GLN A 167 -2.35 6.93 -18.18
N PHE A 168 -1.66 6.45 -17.15
CA PHE A 168 -2.05 6.63 -15.76
C PHE A 168 -1.43 7.88 -15.11
N LEU A 169 -0.42 8.48 -15.75
CA LEU A 169 0.26 9.66 -15.23
C LEU A 169 -0.45 10.97 -15.61
N ASP A 170 -1.26 10.98 -16.67
CA ASP A 170 -2.05 12.15 -17.10
C ASP A 170 -3.34 12.34 -16.27
N GLU A 171 -3.69 11.40 -15.37
CA GLU A 171 -4.91 11.43 -14.54
C GLU A 171 -4.71 12.02 -13.12
N PHE A 172 -3.54 12.63 -12.83
CA PHE A 172 -3.23 13.29 -11.55
C PHE A 172 -3.11 14.81 -11.65
#